data_AF-A0A382QRC1-F1
#
_entry.id   AF-A0A382QRC1-F1
#
_cell.length_a   1.000
_cell.length_b   1.000
_cell.length_c   1.000
_cell.angle_alpha   90.00
_cell.angle_beta   90.00
_cell.angle_gamma   90.00
#
_symmetry.space_group_name_H-M   'P 1'
#
loop_
_entity.id
_entity.type
_entity.pdbx_description
1 polymer ?
#
loop_
_entity_poly.entity_id
_entity_poly.type
_entity_poly.pdbx_seq_one_letter_code
_entity_poly.pdbx_strand_id
1 'polypeptide(L)'
;MSNKYSRDLLRVTQTIPKPAFKIAEETKIPISTVYRRIQKLQDVGLVRSSGEITLEGKRHSLYQSKVKAISAKIAGEFIHIEIVPNPPPASHKWGV
;
A
#
# COMPACT_ATOMS: atom_id res chain seq x y z
N MET A 1 15.04 -11.01 -5.31
CA MET A 1 13.70 -11.56 -4.96
C MET A 1 12.83 -10.66 -4.05
N SER A 2 13.36 -9.59 -3.42
CA SER A 2 12.61 -8.69 -2.50
C SER A 2 11.44 -7.91 -3.11
N ASN A 3 11.48 -7.59 -4.42
CA ASN A 3 10.54 -6.65 -5.05
C ASN A 3 9.18 -7.25 -5.46
N LYS A 4 9.01 -8.58 -5.47
CA LYS A 4 7.72 -9.17 -5.89
C LYS A 4 6.62 -8.88 -4.87
N TYR A 5 6.89 -9.12 -3.59
CA TYR A 5 5.91 -8.93 -2.51
C TYR A 5 5.49 -7.48 -2.31
N SER A 6 6.41 -6.53 -2.43
CA SER A 6 6.06 -5.11 -2.35
C SER A 6 5.16 -4.69 -3.50
N ARG A 7 5.42 -5.17 -4.73
CA ARG A 7 4.56 -4.91 -5.89
C ARG A 7 3.18 -5.53 -5.74
N ASP A 8 3.11 -6.77 -5.27
CA ASP A 8 1.83 -7.45 -5.01
C ASP A 8 1.01 -6.69 -3.97
N LEU A 9 1.65 -6.20 -2.89
CA LEU A 9 0.97 -5.41 -1.87
C LEU A 9 0.42 -4.10 -2.42
N LEU A 10 1.24 -3.33 -3.16
CA LEU A 10 0.81 -2.07 -3.78
C LEU A 10 -0.34 -2.30 -4.77
N ARG A 11 -0.30 -3.40 -5.53
CA ARG A 11 -1.35 -3.78 -6.48
C ARG A 11 -2.67 -4.08 -5.77
N VAL A 12 -2.67 -4.98 -4.77
CA VAL A 12 -3.92 -5.39 -4.12
C VAL A 12 -4.54 -4.30 -3.24
N THR A 13 -3.75 -3.30 -2.83
CA THR A 13 -4.20 -2.15 -2.02
C THR A 13 -4.37 -0.85 -2.82
N GLN A 14 -4.35 -0.93 -4.16
CA GLN A 14 -4.44 0.22 -5.04
C GLN A 14 -5.85 0.84 -5.01
N THR A 15 -6.87 0.03 -5.28
CA THR A 15 -8.25 0.54 -5.45
C THR A 15 -8.99 0.66 -4.12
N ILE A 16 -8.88 -0.35 -3.26
CA ILE A 16 -9.66 -0.46 -2.02
C ILE A 16 -8.68 -0.65 -0.84
N PRO A 17 -8.79 0.14 0.24
CA PRO A 17 -8.05 -0.09 1.48
C PRO A 17 -8.36 -1.47 2.06
N LYS A 18 -7.33 -2.20 2.51
CA LYS A 18 -7.50 -3.58 3.01
C LYS A 18 -6.77 -3.81 4.33
N PRO A 19 -7.31 -4.62 5.25
CA PRO A 19 -6.58 -5.04 6.43
C PRO A 19 -5.48 -6.05 6.04
N ALA A 20 -4.44 -6.16 6.88
CA ALA A 20 -3.28 -7.00 6.61
C ALA A 20 -3.64 -8.48 6.33
N PHE A 21 -4.65 -9.03 7.02
CA PHE A 21 -5.08 -10.42 6.82
C PHE A 21 -5.69 -10.65 5.43
N LYS A 22 -6.46 -9.70 4.89
CA LYS A 22 -6.99 -9.78 3.52
C LYS A 22 -5.87 -9.67 2.48
N ILE A 23 -4.87 -8.82 2.72
CA ILE A 23 -3.69 -8.73 1.87
C ILE A 23 -2.95 -10.08 1.86
N ALA A 24 -2.76 -10.72 3.01
CA ALA A 24 -2.13 -12.04 3.11
C ALA A 24 -2.91 -13.13 2.37
N GLU A 25 -4.24 -13.14 2.54
CA GLU A 25 -5.15 -14.10 1.88
C GLU A 25 -5.08 -14.02 0.34
N GLU A 26 -5.10 -12.80 -0.22
CA GLU A 26 -5.08 -12.56 -1.66
C GLU A 26 -3.70 -12.77 -2.29
N THR A 27 -2.64 -12.37 -1.59
CA THR A 27 -1.27 -12.47 -2.11
C THR A 27 -0.61 -13.82 -1.82
N LYS A 28 -1.22 -14.65 -0.95
CA LYS A 28 -0.65 -15.88 -0.40
C LYS A 28 0.70 -15.65 0.31
N ILE A 29 0.95 -14.42 0.75
CA ILE A 29 2.14 -14.05 1.52
C ILE A 29 1.84 -14.29 3.00
N PRO A 30 2.74 -14.93 3.77
CA PRO A 30 2.56 -15.07 5.21
C PRO A 30 2.31 -13.72 5.89
N ILE A 31 1.33 -13.68 6.81
CA ILE A 31 0.87 -12.43 7.45
C ILE A 31 2.01 -11.63 8.12
N SER A 32 2.97 -12.32 8.75
CA SER A 32 4.16 -11.69 9.34
C SER A 32 5.04 -10.99 8.29
N THR A 33 5.12 -11.55 7.08
CA THR A 33 5.84 -10.93 5.96
C THR A 33 5.04 -9.76 5.38
N VAL A 34 3.71 -9.83 5.34
CA VAL A 34 2.86 -8.69 4.97
C VAL A 34 3.15 -7.49 5.88
N TYR A 35 3.10 -7.66 7.21
CA TYR A 35 3.41 -6.58 8.15
C TYR A 35 4.81 -5.99 7.95
N ARG A 36 5.84 -6.84 7.81
CA ARG A 36 7.20 -6.37 7.55
C ARG A 36 7.31 -5.56 6.26
N ARG A 37 6.52 -5.89 5.23
CA ARG A 37 6.51 -5.18 3.94
C ARG A 37 5.71 -3.89 4.01
N ILE A 38 4.58 -3.89 4.72
CA ILE A 38 3.80 -2.69 5.01
C ILE A 38 4.67 -1.66 5.71
N GLN A 39 5.38 -2.04 6.79
CA GLN A 39 6.24 -1.13 7.52
C GLN A 39 7.26 -0.48 6.58
N LYS A 40 8.00 -1.29 5.80
CA LYS A 40 8.97 -0.76 4.83
C LYS A 40 8.35 0.20 3.81
N LEU A 41 7.13 -0.09 3.36
CA LEU A 41 6.43 0.77 2.39
C LEU A 41 5.86 2.04 3.03
N GLN A 42 5.53 2.02 4.33
CA GLN A 42 5.18 3.21 5.10
C GLN A 42 6.40 4.09 5.35
N ASP A 43 7.55 3.49 5.68
CA ASP A 43 8.80 4.21 5.93
C ASP A 43 9.23 5.04 4.71
N VAL A 44 8.97 4.53 3.49
CA VAL A 44 9.24 5.25 2.22
C VAL A 44 8.02 6.01 1.68
N GLY A 45 6.93 6.10 2.44
CA GLY A 45 5.76 6.90 2.08
C GLY A 45 4.94 6.39 0.89
N LEU A 46 5.04 5.09 0.54
CA LEU A 46 4.30 4.44 -0.54
C LEU A 46 2.98 3.82 -0.09
N VAL A 47 2.78 3.62 1.21
CA VAL A 47 1.53 3.08 1.78
C VAL A 47 1.05 3.99 2.91
N ARG A 48 -0.26 4.20 3.01
CA ARG A 48 -0.94 4.84 4.15
C ARG A 48 -1.76 3.81 4.92
N SER A 49 -2.01 4.09 6.20
CA SER A 49 -2.91 3.30 7.04
C SER A 49 -4.05 4.16 7.58
N SER A 50 -5.27 3.61 7.67
CA SER A 50 -6.36 4.22 8.44
C SER A 50 -6.29 3.75 9.90
N GLY A 51 -6.62 4.66 10.81
CA GLY A 51 -6.81 4.35 12.22
C GLY A 51 -8.29 4.17 12.52
N GLU A 52 -8.94 3.13 11.99
CA GLU A 52 -10.32 2.86 12.38
C GLU A 52 -10.38 2.11 13.71
N ILE A 53 -11.17 2.65 14.64
CA ILE A 53 -11.68 1.94 15.82
C ILE A 53 -13.04 1.39 15.38
N THR A 54 -13.16 0.07 15.25
CA THR A 54 -14.48 -0.53 14.99
C THR A 54 -15.42 -0.26 16.17
N LEU A 55 -16.74 -0.25 15.94
CA LEU A 55 -17.76 -0.10 16.99
C LEU A 55 -17.62 -1.14 18.13
N GLU A 56 -16.94 -2.26 17.87
CA GLU A 56 -16.62 -3.32 18.83
C GLU A 56 -15.28 -3.13 19.57
N GLY A 57 -14.60 -1.99 19.39
CA GLY A 57 -13.31 -1.70 20.05
C GLY A 57 -12.09 -2.43 19.47
N LYS A 58 -12.25 -3.25 18.42
CA LYS A 58 -11.12 -3.90 17.73
C LYS A 58 -10.54 -2.98 16.67
N ARG A 59 -9.32 -2.48 16.91
CA ARG A 59 -8.59 -1.62 15.97
C ARG A 59 -7.97 -2.47 14.87
N HIS A 60 -8.60 -2.53 13.70
CA HIS A 60 -8.00 -3.12 12.51
C HIS A 60 -7.58 -1.99 11.56
N SER A 61 -6.27 -1.77 11.41
CA SER A 61 -5.75 -0.81 10.44
C SER A 61 -5.99 -1.31 9.01
N LEU A 62 -6.56 -0.44 8.18
CA LEU A 62 -6.64 -0.66 6.74
C LEU A 62 -5.44 -0.01 6.06
N TYR A 63 -4.92 -0.64 5.02
CA TYR A 63 -3.75 -0.18 4.28
C TYR A 63 -4.11 0.10 2.83
N GLN A 64 -3.61 1.22 2.30
CA GLN A 64 -3.83 1.62 0.93
C GLN A 64 -2.53 2.14 0.28
N SER A 65 -2.32 1.81 -0.99
CA SER A 65 -1.23 2.40 -1.77
C SER A 65 -1.40 3.92 -1.88
N LYS A 66 -0.32 4.67 -1.73
CA LYS A 66 -0.22 6.12 -2.01
C LYS A 66 0.05 6.42 -3.48
N VAL A 67 0.35 5.40 -4.28
CA VAL A 67 0.74 5.54 -5.69
C VAL A 67 -0.14 4.64 -6.56
N LYS A 68 -0.66 5.20 -7.64
CA LYS A 68 -1.46 4.49 -8.65
C LYS A 68 -0.54 3.90 -9.74
N ALA A 69 0.48 4.62 -10.17
CA ALA A 69 1.44 4.11 -11.15
C ALA A 69 2.83 4.70 -10.94
N ILE A 70 3.86 3.91 -11.26
CA ILE A 70 5.24 4.36 -11.40
C ILE A 70 5.70 3.89 -12.78
N SER A 71 6.05 4.84 -13.64
CA SER A 71 6.59 4.59 -14.97
C SER A 71 8.02 5.12 -15.03
N ALA A 72 8.94 4.30 -15.53
CA ALA A 72 10.31 4.71 -15.78
C ALA A 72 10.66 4.41 -17.23
N LYS A 73 11.06 5.42 -17.99
CA LYS A 73 11.47 5.30 -19.39
C LYS A 73 12.89 5.84 -19.55
N ILE A 74 13.76 5.03 -20.12
CA ILE A 74 15.11 5.45 -20.50
C ILE A 74 15.01 6.03 -21.91
N ALA A 75 15.44 7.27 -22.09
CA ALA A 75 15.44 7.99 -23.36
C ALA A 75 16.83 8.61 -23.58
N GLY A 76 17.71 7.83 -24.21
CA GLY A 76 19.12 8.20 -24.35
C GLY A 76 19.80 8.29 -22.98
N GLU A 77 20.37 9.46 -22.67
CA GLU A 77 21.03 9.75 -21.38
C GLU A 77 20.04 10.11 -20.27
N PHE A 78 18.77 10.32 -20.59
CA PHE A 78 17.76 10.72 -19.62
C PHE A 78 16.94 9.53 -19.12
N ILE A 79 16.59 9.58 -17.83
CA ILE A 79 15.61 8.69 -17.22
C ILE A 79 14.38 9.53 -16.86
N HIS A 80 13.29 9.31 -17.58
CA HIS A 80 11.99 9.91 -17.26
C HIS A 80 11.28 9.03 -16.24
N ILE A 81 11.01 9.59 -15.06
CA ILE A 81 10.27 8.92 -14.00
C ILE A 81 8.96 9.68 -13.80
N GLU A 82 7.85 8.99 -13.98
CA GLU A 82 6.50 9.52 -13.74
C GLU A 82 5.85 8.74 -12.59
N ILE A 83 5.33 9.47 -11.61
CA ILE A 83 4.63 8.91 -10.46
C ILE A 83 3.21 9.48 -10.45
N VAL A 84 2.23 8.61 -10.67
CA VAL A 84 0.81 8.99 -10.58
C VAL A 84 0.34 8.71 -9.15
N PRO A 85 -0.04 9.74 -8.36
CA PRO A 85 -0.49 9.53 -6.99
C PRO A 85 -1.82 8.79 -6.96
N ASN A 86 -2.04 8.03 -5.88
CA ASN A 86 -3.35 7.52 -5.52
C ASN A 86 -3.96 8.51 -4.53
N PRO A 87 -5.04 9.24 -4.85
CA PRO A 87 -5.68 10.11 -3.88
C PRO A 87 -6.36 9.29 -2.77
N PRO A 88 -6.46 9.82 -1.55
CA PRO A 88 -7.26 9.19 -0.52
C PRO A 88 -8.74 9.13 -0.95
N PRO A 89 -9.48 8.04 -0.68
CA PRO A 89 -10.92 7.97 -0.93
C PRO A 89 -11.66 9.04 -0.13
N ALA A 90 -12.67 9.65 -0.76
CA ALA A 90 -13.40 10.83 -0.28
C ALA A 90 -14.16 10.63 1.04
N SER A 91 -14.33 9.39 1.51
CA SER A 91 -15.20 9.02 2.65
C SER A 91 -14.45 8.56 3.91
N HIS A 92 -13.13 8.72 3.99
CA HIS A 92 -12.36 8.27 5.15
C HIS A 92 -11.51 9.38 5.74
N LYS A 93 -11.66 9.62 7.06
CA LYS A 93 -10.69 10.40 7.83
C LYS A 93 -9.41 9.56 7.97
N TRP A 94 -8.44 9.85 7.12
CA TRP A 94 -7.09 9.32 7.24
C TRP A 94 -6.39 10.08 8.37
N GLY A 95 -6.12 9.40 9.48
CA GLY A 95 -5.70 10.05 10.72
C GLY A 95 -4.37 10.82 10.58
N VAL A 96 -4.36 11.99 11.23
CA VAL A 96 -3.41 12.31 12.30
C VAL A 96 -4.22 12.24 13.60
#